data_AF-A0A929WAU0-F1
#
_entry.id   AF-A0A929WAU0-F1
#
_cell.length_a   1.000
_cell.length_b   1.000
_cell.length_c   1.000
_cell.angle_alpha   90.00
_cell.angle_beta   90.00
_cell.angle_gamma   90.00
#
_symmetry.space_group_name_H-M   'P 1'
#
loop_
_entity.id
_entity.type
_entity.pdbx_description
1 polymer ?
#
loop_
_entity_poly.entity_id
_entity_poly.type
_entity_poly.pdbx_seq_one_letter_code
_entity_poly.pdbx_strand_id
1 'polypeptide(L)'
;VNTDEQSRNTLLVVKDARGDSAAINVRQDGMIFRLPTSATVESDDQPLQRSFHVQFNVPVNITSSAPWIQVSHTPEGDVTFKVTANTSGRPRVGWLLSHAHGLTDSVRITQATLSDIVGTYRQHASTLDSSRTRMIDTTNVVTISKISDTKALFSIDGNLNWECEFRPGQGLYMNNGKVLREVKNPPQPSTYLVSLLAANDFRPGHLNSIIGTRETLRVAIGDNGELVFRQHETISLEQQWNSYAVGRASSTKLSLDTYLGLFTAFINPTLTYLPHGAATRPATVRSSRR
;
A
#
# COMPACT_ATOMS: atom_id res chain seq x y z
N VAL A 1 -25.19 -9.67 -29.74
CA VAL A 1 -24.75 -9.46 -28.34
C VAL A 1 -24.34 -8.01 -28.19
N ASN A 2 -24.67 -7.37 -27.07
CA ASN A 2 -24.23 -6.01 -26.77
C ASN A 2 -22.76 -6.06 -26.32
N THR A 3 -21.89 -5.33 -27.01
CA THR A 3 -20.44 -5.30 -26.73
C THR A 3 -20.02 -4.10 -25.89
N ASP A 4 -20.96 -3.23 -25.50
CA ASP A 4 -20.72 -2.16 -24.54
C ASP A 4 -20.92 -2.65 -23.10
N GLU A 5 -20.18 -2.10 -22.15
CA GLU A 5 -20.37 -2.39 -20.72
C GLU A 5 -21.75 -1.96 -20.20
N GLN A 6 -22.38 -0.98 -20.86
CA GLN A 6 -23.69 -0.47 -20.47
C GLN A 6 -24.82 -1.34 -21.01
N SER A 7 -25.81 -1.63 -20.16
CA SER A 7 -27.07 -2.22 -20.60
C SER A 7 -27.86 -1.23 -21.45
N ARG A 8 -28.75 -1.77 -22.29
CA ARG A 8 -29.68 -0.98 -23.11
C ARG A 8 -31.10 -1.49 -22.90
N ASN A 9 -32.07 -0.58 -22.89
CA ASN A 9 -33.47 -0.90 -22.71
C ASN A 9 -34.35 -0.19 -23.74
N THR A 10 -35.46 -0.81 -24.11
CA THR A 10 -36.51 -0.20 -24.92
C THR A 10 -37.88 -0.73 -24.50
N LEU A 11 -38.93 0.06 -24.74
CA LEU A 11 -40.31 -0.33 -24.46
C LEU A 11 -41.05 -0.55 -25.78
N LEU A 12 -41.47 -1.78 -26.02
CA LEU A 12 -42.32 -2.14 -27.15
C LEU A 12 -43.78 -2.09 -26.72
N VAL A 13 -44.62 -1.34 -27.44
CA VAL A 13 -46.07 -1.34 -27.22
C VAL A 13 -46.75 -2.01 -28.40
N VAL A 14 -47.40 -3.14 -28.16
CA VAL A 14 -48.18 -3.87 -29.17
C VAL A 14 -49.65 -3.49 -29.00
N LYS A 15 -50.32 -3.12 -30.09
CA LYS A 15 -51.74 -2.77 -30.09
C LYS A 15 -52.54 -3.73 -30.96
N ASP A 16 -53.74 -4.12 -30.53
CA ASP A 16 -54.67 -4.88 -31.35
C ASP A 16 -55.58 -3.95 -32.19
N ALA A 17 -56.30 -4.53 -33.16
CA ALA A 17 -57.19 -3.78 -34.05
C ALA A 17 -58.41 -3.17 -33.33
N ARG A 18 -58.69 -3.57 -32.08
CA ARG A 18 -59.79 -3.07 -31.24
C ARG A 18 -59.30 -1.97 -30.27
N GLY A 19 -58.01 -1.63 -30.29
CA GLY A 19 -57.40 -0.59 -29.48
C GLY A 19 -56.83 -1.06 -28.15
N ASP A 20 -56.85 -2.36 -27.86
CA ASP A 20 -56.21 -2.94 -26.67
C ASP A 20 -54.67 -2.92 -26.84
N SER A 21 -53.92 -2.85 -25.74
CA SER A 21 -52.46 -2.75 -25.83
C SER A 21 -51.71 -3.47 -24.73
N ALA A 22 -50.56 -4.04 -25.09
CA ALA A 22 -49.59 -4.63 -24.17
C ALA A 22 -48.25 -3.91 -24.28
N ALA A 23 -47.68 -3.54 -23.14
CA ALA A 23 -46.34 -2.95 -23.06
C ALA A 23 -45.32 -4.03 -22.64
N ILE A 24 -44.29 -4.22 -23.45
CA ILE A 24 -43.23 -5.22 -23.27
C ILE A 24 -41.91 -4.47 -23.09
N ASN A 25 -41.30 -4.60 -21.92
CA ASN A 25 -39.96 -4.07 -21.69
C ASN A 25 -38.93 -5.05 -22.27
N VAL A 26 -38.12 -4.58 -23.21
CA VAL A 26 -37.01 -5.33 -23.79
C VAL A 26 -35.72 -4.78 -23.19
N ARG A 27 -35.08 -5.58 -22.34
CA ARG A 27 -33.79 -5.27 -21.73
C ARG A 27 -32.72 -6.18 -22.33
N GLN A 28 -31.60 -5.59 -22.69
CA GLN A 28 -30.37 -6.29 -23.05
C GLN A 28 -29.27 -5.87 -22.08
N ASP A 29 -28.67 -6.84 -21.39
CA ASP A 29 -27.57 -6.54 -20.49
C ASP A 29 -26.32 -6.08 -21.27
N GLY A 30 -25.47 -5.32 -20.57
CA GLY A 30 -24.14 -4.97 -21.06
C GLY A 30 -23.22 -6.18 -21.11
N MET A 31 -22.03 -5.98 -21.63
CA MET A 31 -20.98 -6.99 -21.68
C MET A 31 -20.53 -7.37 -20.26
N ILE A 32 -20.42 -8.68 -20.01
CA ILE A 32 -19.93 -9.26 -18.76
C ILE A 32 -18.66 -10.05 -19.08
N PHE A 33 -17.54 -9.69 -18.47
CA PHE A 33 -16.23 -10.36 -18.63
C PHE A 33 -15.33 -10.22 -17.40
N ARG A 34 -15.89 -9.76 -16.27
CA ARG A 34 -15.15 -9.36 -15.07
C ARG A 34 -14.68 -10.57 -14.26
N LEU A 35 -13.47 -10.49 -13.74
CA LEU A 35 -12.91 -11.47 -12.82
C LEU A 35 -13.58 -11.31 -11.43
N PRO A 36 -13.98 -12.40 -10.75
CA PRO A 36 -14.76 -12.33 -9.51
C PRO A 36 -13.97 -11.83 -8.29
N THR A 37 -12.64 -11.76 -8.36
CA THR A 37 -11.78 -11.34 -7.25
C THR A 37 -11.61 -9.82 -7.24
N SER A 38 -12.48 -9.13 -6.50
CA SER A 38 -12.54 -7.67 -6.40
C SER A 38 -11.47 -7.01 -5.52
N ALA A 39 -10.31 -7.61 -5.29
CA ALA A 39 -9.27 -6.91 -4.54
C ALA A 39 -7.86 -7.23 -5.04
N THR A 40 -7.34 -8.40 -4.68
CA THR A 40 -5.94 -8.78 -4.88
C THR A 40 -5.81 -10.24 -4.43
N VAL A 41 -4.81 -10.95 -4.92
CA VAL A 41 -4.37 -12.23 -4.39
C VAL A 41 -3.00 -11.97 -3.76
N GLU A 42 -2.91 -12.14 -2.44
CA GLU A 42 -1.70 -11.87 -1.67
C GLU A 42 -1.29 -13.16 -0.98
N SER A 43 -0.04 -13.58 -1.16
CA SER A 43 0.49 -14.80 -0.55
C SER A 43 1.97 -14.65 -0.19
N ASP A 44 2.46 -15.63 0.55
CA ASP A 44 3.88 -15.82 0.77
C ASP A 44 4.56 -16.42 -0.48
N ASP A 45 5.80 -16.88 -0.31
CA ASP A 45 6.63 -17.44 -1.38
C ASP A 45 6.25 -18.89 -1.74
N GLN A 46 5.25 -19.48 -1.09
CA GLN A 46 4.80 -20.82 -1.40
C GLN A 46 3.96 -20.83 -2.69
N PRO A 47 3.96 -21.96 -3.42
CA PRO A 47 3.07 -22.12 -4.55
C PRO A 47 1.60 -22.07 -4.10
N LEU A 48 0.75 -21.50 -4.94
CA LEU A 48 -0.67 -21.34 -4.66
C LEU A 48 -1.48 -21.71 -5.90
N GLN A 49 -2.61 -22.38 -5.68
CA GLN A 49 -3.60 -22.66 -6.72
C GLN A 49 -4.97 -22.16 -6.25
N ARG A 50 -5.70 -21.52 -7.17
CA ARG A 50 -7.08 -21.07 -6.96
C ARG A 50 -7.91 -21.34 -8.21
N SER A 51 -9.17 -21.65 -7.99
CA SER A 51 -10.16 -21.87 -9.03
C SER A 51 -11.40 -21.06 -8.72
N PHE A 52 -12.02 -20.50 -9.75
CA PHE A 52 -13.26 -19.75 -9.66
C PHE A 52 -14.01 -19.80 -10.99
N HIS A 53 -15.29 -19.52 -10.93
CA HIS A 53 -16.14 -19.43 -12.11
C HIS A 53 -16.30 -17.97 -12.53
N VAL A 54 -16.09 -17.69 -13.81
CA VAL A 54 -16.30 -16.37 -14.43
C VAL A 54 -17.56 -16.45 -15.27
N GLN A 55 -18.53 -15.60 -14.94
CA GLN A 55 -19.67 -15.39 -15.82
C GLN A 55 -19.28 -14.44 -16.94
N PHE A 56 -19.55 -14.84 -18.19
CA PHE A 56 -19.42 -13.97 -19.34
C PHE A 56 -20.56 -14.19 -20.32
N ASN A 57 -20.89 -13.15 -21.10
CA ASN A 57 -21.87 -13.21 -22.18
C ASN A 57 -21.27 -12.92 -23.56
N VAL A 58 -19.95 -12.82 -23.62
CA VAL A 58 -19.11 -12.64 -24.82
C VAL A 58 -17.91 -13.59 -24.73
N PRO A 59 -17.24 -13.92 -25.86
CA PRO A 59 -15.96 -14.62 -25.81
C PRO A 59 -14.93 -13.82 -25.01
N VAL A 60 -14.27 -14.48 -24.06
CA VAL A 60 -13.22 -13.91 -23.22
C VAL A 60 -11.89 -14.62 -23.47
N ASN A 61 -10.80 -13.88 -23.45
CA ASN A 61 -9.45 -14.44 -23.40
C ASN A 61 -8.83 -14.14 -22.04
N ILE A 62 -8.48 -15.18 -21.29
CA ILE A 62 -7.88 -15.04 -19.96
C ILE A 62 -6.42 -15.46 -20.01
N THR A 63 -5.54 -14.50 -19.70
CA THR A 63 -4.08 -14.64 -19.77
C THR A 63 -3.41 -14.18 -18.48
N SER A 64 -2.11 -14.40 -18.35
CA SER A 64 -1.30 -13.86 -17.26
C SER A 64 -0.26 -12.86 -17.75
N SER A 65 0.12 -11.92 -16.90
CA SER A 65 1.17 -10.93 -17.22
C SER A 65 2.59 -11.48 -17.00
N ALA A 66 2.74 -12.67 -16.41
CA ALA A 66 4.05 -13.20 -16.02
C ALA A 66 4.08 -14.74 -16.07
N PRO A 67 5.21 -15.35 -16.46
CA PRO A 67 5.32 -16.80 -16.68
C PRO A 67 5.21 -17.63 -15.39
N TRP A 68 5.45 -17.02 -14.22
CA TRP A 68 5.30 -17.69 -12.93
C TRP A 68 3.83 -17.84 -12.50
N ILE A 69 2.90 -17.22 -13.24
CA ILE A 69 1.45 -17.37 -13.13
C ILE A 69 0.97 -18.17 -14.34
N GLN A 70 0.54 -19.40 -14.13
CA GLN A 70 -0.05 -20.25 -15.15
C GLN A 70 -1.57 -20.19 -15.04
N VAL A 71 -2.26 -19.98 -16.15
CA VAL A 71 -3.73 -19.94 -16.21
C VAL A 71 -4.25 -20.96 -17.20
N SER A 72 -5.34 -21.61 -16.83
CA SER A 72 -6.17 -22.44 -17.70
C SER A 72 -7.63 -22.08 -17.48
N HIS A 73 -8.42 -22.03 -18.55
CA HIS A 73 -9.86 -21.79 -18.46
C HIS A 73 -10.63 -22.70 -19.42
N THR A 74 -11.86 -23.05 -19.05
CA THR A 74 -12.78 -23.79 -19.93
C THR A 74 -13.68 -22.83 -20.71
N PRO A 75 -14.30 -23.26 -21.82
CA PRO A 75 -15.30 -22.47 -22.55
C PRO A 75 -16.53 -22.10 -21.71
N GLU A 76 -16.80 -22.83 -20.63
CA GLU A 76 -17.91 -22.58 -19.70
C GLU A 76 -17.55 -21.55 -18.62
N GLY A 77 -16.28 -21.16 -18.52
CA GLY A 77 -15.80 -20.11 -17.63
C GLY A 77 -15.23 -20.56 -16.30
N ASP A 78 -14.91 -21.84 -16.16
CA ASP A 78 -14.11 -22.31 -15.03
C ASP A 78 -12.64 -21.94 -15.24
N VAL A 79 -12.14 -21.05 -14.39
CA VAL A 79 -10.76 -20.54 -14.44
C VAL A 79 -9.98 -21.13 -13.28
N THR A 80 -8.80 -21.66 -13.58
CA THR A 80 -7.80 -22.04 -12.58
C THR A 80 -6.51 -21.33 -12.87
N PHE A 81 -5.95 -20.67 -11.86
CA PHE A 81 -4.58 -20.17 -11.92
C PHE A 81 -3.71 -20.84 -10.87
N LYS A 82 -2.45 -21.02 -11.23
CA LYS A 82 -1.38 -21.55 -10.39
C LYS A 82 -0.24 -20.56 -10.38
N VAL A 83 0.30 -20.31 -9.21
CA VAL A 83 1.55 -19.55 -9.06
C VAL A 83 2.62 -20.47 -8.52
N THR A 84 3.81 -20.37 -9.10
CA THR A 84 4.98 -21.12 -8.64
C THR A 84 5.51 -20.56 -7.32
N ALA A 85 6.42 -21.29 -6.66
CA ALA A 85 7.14 -20.74 -5.51
C ALA A 85 7.98 -19.53 -5.92
N ASN A 86 8.10 -18.53 -5.06
CA ASN A 86 8.98 -17.39 -5.28
C ASN A 86 10.37 -17.68 -4.70
N THR A 87 11.35 -17.84 -5.59
CA THR A 87 12.75 -18.09 -5.22
C THR A 87 13.67 -16.92 -5.59
N SER A 88 13.10 -15.78 -5.97
CA SER A 88 13.86 -14.62 -6.45
C SER A 88 14.54 -13.81 -5.34
N GLY A 89 14.13 -14.03 -4.08
CA GLY A 89 14.60 -13.25 -2.92
C GLY A 89 14.13 -11.80 -2.93
N ARG A 90 13.07 -11.49 -3.69
CA ARG A 90 12.43 -10.18 -3.80
C ARG A 90 10.91 -10.35 -3.93
N PRO A 91 10.11 -9.35 -3.53
CA PRO A 91 8.70 -9.35 -3.82
C PRO A 91 8.47 -9.40 -5.33
N ARG A 92 7.46 -10.15 -5.77
CA ARG A 92 7.04 -10.15 -7.18
C ARG A 92 5.55 -9.94 -7.32
N VAL A 93 5.20 -9.18 -8.35
CA VAL A 93 3.82 -8.83 -8.67
C VAL A 93 3.53 -9.21 -10.12
N GLY A 94 2.33 -9.69 -10.35
CA GLY A 94 1.82 -10.00 -11.67
C GLY A 94 0.30 -9.94 -11.66
N TRP A 95 -0.29 -10.16 -12.83
CA TRP A 95 -1.70 -9.95 -13.05
C TRP A 95 -2.32 -11.14 -13.77
N LEU A 96 -3.51 -11.52 -13.33
CA LEU A 96 -4.43 -12.27 -14.15
C LEU A 96 -5.25 -11.27 -14.96
N LEU A 97 -5.34 -11.46 -16.27
CA LEU A 97 -5.93 -10.51 -17.21
C LEU A 97 -7.10 -11.18 -17.94
N SER A 98 -8.24 -10.51 -17.99
CA SER A 98 -9.40 -10.90 -18.80
C SER A 98 -9.61 -9.88 -19.91
N HIS A 99 -9.63 -10.33 -21.15
CA HIS A 99 -9.77 -9.47 -22.33
C HIS A 99 -11.06 -9.78 -23.08
N ALA A 100 -11.85 -8.74 -23.36
CA ALA A 100 -13.04 -8.83 -24.20
C ALA A 100 -13.27 -7.51 -24.94
N HIS A 101 -13.45 -7.56 -26.27
CA HIS A 101 -13.79 -6.40 -27.10
C HIS A 101 -12.94 -5.14 -26.88
N GLY A 102 -11.63 -5.29 -26.65
CA GLY A 102 -10.70 -4.18 -26.42
C GLY A 102 -10.66 -3.66 -24.97
N LEU A 103 -11.49 -4.21 -24.09
CA LEU A 103 -11.48 -3.94 -22.66
C LEU A 103 -10.67 -4.99 -21.90
N THR A 104 -10.08 -4.58 -20.79
CA THR A 104 -9.25 -5.43 -19.93
C THR A 104 -9.70 -5.28 -18.49
N ASP A 105 -9.99 -6.40 -17.84
CA ASP A 105 -10.11 -6.50 -16.40
C ASP A 105 -8.89 -7.22 -15.84
N SER A 106 -8.52 -6.93 -14.59
CA SER A 106 -7.28 -7.43 -14.01
C SER A 106 -7.39 -7.73 -12.53
N VAL A 107 -6.69 -8.79 -12.11
CA VAL A 107 -6.56 -9.19 -10.70
C VAL A 107 -5.10 -9.20 -10.34
N ARG A 108 -4.74 -8.41 -9.34
CA ARG A 108 -3.37 -8.33 -8.84
C ARG A 108 -3.00 -9.60 -8.12
N ILE A 109 -1.81 -10.12 -8.37
CA ILE A 109 -1.24 -11.24 -7.64
C ILE A 109 0.11 -10.82 -7.09
N THR A 110 0.32 -10.93 -5.79
CA THR A 110 1.56 -10.56 -5.10
C THR A 110 2.05 -11.72 -4.25
N GLN A 111 3.31 -12.09 -4.47
CA GLN A 111 4.03 -13.05 -3.65
C GLN A 111 5.20 -12.37 -2.97
N ALA A 112 5.23 -12.44 -1.63
CA ALA A 112 6.37 -12.01 -0.84
C ALA A 112 6.33 -12.58 0.57
N THR A 113 7.48 -13.00 1.07
CA THR A 113 7.73 -13.17 2.51
C THR A 113 8.48 -11.96 3.10
N LEU A 114 8.58 -11.91 4.43
CA LEU A 114 9.34 -10.84 5.07
C LEU A 114 10.81 -10.87 4.65
N SER A 115 11.37 -12.05 4.41
CA SER A 115 12.77 -12.21 4.01
C SER A 115 13.08 -11.48 2.70
N ASP A 116 12.11 -11.33 1.80
CA ASP A 116 12.27 -10.62 0.53
C ASP A 116 12.43 -9.10 0.68
N ILE A 117 11.98 -8.54 1.80
CA ILE A 117 12.02 -7.09 2.06
C ILE A 117 13.02 -6.70 3.15
N VAL A 118 13.64 -7.68 3.83
CA VAL A 118 14.73 -7.44 4.78
C VAL A 118 15.93 -6.85 4.05
N GLY A 119 16.50 -5.79 4.62
CA GLY A 119 17.66 -5.14 4.04
C GLY A 119 17.80 -3.68 4.43
N THR A 120 18.72 -3.00 3.75
CA THR A 120 19.00 -1.59 3.95
C THR A 120 18.46 -0.79 2.77
N TYR A 121 17.84 0.34 3.09
CA TYR A 121 17.18 1.25 2.17
C TYR A 121 17.67 2.67 2.41
N ARG A 122 17.65 3.48 1.37
CA ARG A 122 17.73 4.93 1.47
C ARG A 122 16.31 5.47 1.48
N GLN A 123 15.97 6.18 2.53
CA GLN A 123 14.74 6.96 2.57
C GLN A 123 15.02 8.37 2.05
N HIS A 124 14.18 8.85 1.14
CA HIS A 124 14.08 10.27 0.79
C HIS A 124 12.73 10.82 1.25
N ALA A 125 12.73 11.98 1.89
CA ALA A 125 11.52 12.65 2.38
C ALA A 125 11.76 14.16 2.50
N SER A 126 10.70 14.94 2.72
CA SER A 126 10.81 16.30 3.22
C SER A 126 10.65 16.33 4.74
N THR A 127 11.37 17.22 5.43
CA THR A 127 11.32 17.40 6.88
C THR A 127 11.34 18.88 7.26
N LEU A 128 11.06 19.21 8.52
CA LEU A 128 11.23 20.57 9.01
C LEU A 128 12.72 20.89 9.19
N ASP A 129 13.12 22.10 8.80
CA ASP A 129 14.43 22.60 9.18
C ASP A 129 14.56 22.78 10.70
N SER A 130 15.78 23.00 11.18
CA SER A 130 16.04 23.16 12.62
C SER A 130 15.27 24.32 13.26
N SER A 131 14.94 25.35 12.47
CA SER A 131 14.14 26.50 12.91
C SER A 131 12.62 26.24 12.87
N ARG A 132 12.19 25.13 12.27
CA ARG A 132 10.79 24.75 12.02
C ARG A 132 10.00 25.78 11.19
N THR A 133 10.67 26.53 10.32
CA THR A 133 10.03 27.58 9.51
C THR A 133 9.85 27.20 8.04
N ARG A 134 10.50 26.12 7.58
CA ARG A 134 10.42 25.62 6.19
C ARG A 134 10.58 24.12 6.11
N MET A 135 10.07 23.55 5.03
CA MET A 135 10.36 22.18 4.64
C MET A 135 11.68 22.12 3.86
N ILE A 136 12.49 21.11 4.14
CA ILE A 136 13.77 20.82 3.46
C ILE A 136 13.84 19.33 3.12
N ASP A 137 14.62 18.97 2.11
CA ASP A 137 14.87 17.57 1.79
C ASP A 137 15.76 16.91 2.84
N THR A 138 15.43 15.67 3.17
CA THR A 138 16.22 14.81 4.04
C THR A 138 16.43 13.44 3.43
N THR A 139 17.53 12.80 3.81
CA THR A 139 17.84 11.42 3.45
C THR A 139 18.26 10.67 4.69
N ASN A 140 17.72 9.47 4.87
CA ASN A 140 17.98 8.63 6.04
C ASN A 140 18.32 7.21 5.59
N VAL A 141 19.10 6.50 6.39
CA VAL A 141 19.31 5.06 6.21
C VAL A 141 18.20 4.34 6.97
N VAL A 142 17.43 3.52 6.27
CA VAL A 142 16.41 2.67 6.86
C VAL A 142 16.88 1.23 6.80
N THR A 143 16.82 0.52 7.93
CA THR A 143 17.07 -0.93 7.98
C THR A 143 15.80 -1.63 8.36
N ILE A 144 15.37 -2.59 7.53
CA ILE A 144 14.29 -3.52 7.83
C ILE A 144 14.93 -4.84 8.24
N SER A 145 14.75 -5.24 9.50
CA SER A 145 15.28 -6.51 10.02
C SER A 145 14.16 -7.42 10.51
N LYS A 146 14.34 -8.72 10.34
CA LYS A 146 13.39 -9.74 10.78
C LYS A 146 13.42 -9.93 12.30
N ILE A 147 12.25 -9.94 12.93
CA ILE A 147 12.07 -10.37 14.32
C ILE A 147 11.47 -11.78 14.34
N SER A 148 10.43 -12.01 13.54
CA SER A 148 9.82 -13.30 13.25
C SER A 148 9.28 -13.30 11.81
N ASP A 149 8.65 -14.36 11.32
CA ASP A 149 8.05 -14.37 9.97
C ASP A 149 6.94 -13.33 9.77
N THR A 150 6.34 -12.84 10.85
CA THR A 150 5.22 -11.89 10.86
C THR A 150 5.55 -10.57 11.54
N LYS A 151 6.81 -10.36 11.94
CA LYS A 151 7.24 -9.14 12.63
C LYS A 151 8.60 -8.67 12.13
N ALA A 152 8.70 -7.35 11.93
CA ALA A 152 9.93 -6.69 11.51
C ALA A 152 10.25 -5.50 12.41
N LEU A 153 11.53 -5.12 12.43
CA LEU A 153 11.96 -3.84 12.96
C LEU A 153 12.28 -2.91 11.79
N PHE A 154 11.58 -1.79 11.70
CA PHE A 154 11.89 -0.69 10.80
C PHE A 154 12.71 0.35 11.58
N SER A 155 14.01 0.41 11.30
CA SER A 155 14.96 1.28 12.02
C SER A 155 15.41 2.43 11.14
N ILE A 156 15.25 3.67 11.61
CA ILE A 156 15.71 4.88 10.92
C ILE A 156 17.00 5.36 11.58
N ASP A 157 18.07 5.47 10.77
CA ASP A 157 19.43 5.85 11.16
C ASP A 157 19.98 5.07 12.37
N GLY A 158 19.48 3.85 12.59
CA GLY A 158 19.82 3.03 13.75
C GLY A 158 19.32 3.56 15.10
N ASN A 159 18.50 4.62 15.09
CA ASN A 159 18.17 5.41 16.28
C ASN A 159 16.68 5.44 16.62
N LEU A 160 15.81 5.25 15.63
CA LEU A 160 14.36 5.19 15.82
C LEU A 160 13.88 3.83 15.38
N ASN A 161 13.44 3.01 16.32
CA ASN A 161 13.17 1.59 16.10
C ASN A 161 11.66 1.34 16.19
N TRP A 162 11.02 1.09 15.05
CA TRP A 162 9.59 0.85 14.95
C TRP A 162 9.31 -0.63 14.71
N GLU A 163 8.78 -1.32 15.72
CA GLU A 163 8.29 -2.69 15.52
C GLU A 163 7.01 -2.67 14.68
N CYS A 164 7.01 -3.46 13.61
CA CYS A 164 5.96 -3.52 12.61
C CYS A 164 5.44 -4.96 12.47
N GLU A 165 4.15 -5.10 12.21
CA GLU A 165 3.59 -6.38 11.74
C GLU A 165 3.89 -6.53 10.24
N PHE A 166 4.20 -7.75 9.80
CA PHE A 166 4.33 -8.10 8.40
C PHE A 166 3.21 -9.05 8.00
N ARG A 167 2.58 -8.76 6.87
CA ARG A 167 1.59 -9.65 6.25
C ARG A 167 2.10 -10.10 4.87
N PRO A 168 2.13 -11.43 4.60
CA PRO A 168 2.61 -11.96 3.33
C PRO A 168 1.87 -11.35 2.13
N GLY A 169 2.63 -11.02 1.08
CA GLY A 169 2.11 -10.34 -0.12
C GLY A 169 1.58 -8.90 0.10
N GLN A 170 1.50 -8.43 1.34
CA GLN A 170 0.92 -7.13 1.70
C GLN A 170 1.99 -6.09 2.06
N GLY A 171 3.00 -6.48 2.85
CA GLY A 171 4.05 -5.59 3.34
C GLY A 171 3.94 -5.32 4.85
N LEU A 172 4.46 -4.17 5.29
CA LEU A 172 4.54 -3.81 6.72
C LEU A 172 3.35 -2.94 7.15
N TYR A 173 2.87 -3.20 8.37
CA TYR A 173 1.86 -2.46 9.09
C TYR A 173 2.52 -1.77 10.28
N MET A 174 2.60 -0.45 10.21
CA MET A 174 3.30 0.41 11.15
C MET A 174 2.27 1.17 11.99
N ASN A 175 1.96 0.64 13.17
CA ASN A 175 0.93 1.21 14.04
C ASN A 175 1.39 2.51 14.68
N ASN A 176 0.48 3.48 14.75
CA ASN A 176 0.70 4.78 15.36
C ASN A 176 0.92 4.69 16.88
N GLY A 177 1.56 5.70 17.48
CA GLY A 177 1.74 5.83 18.93
C GLY A 177 2.68 4.81 19.58
N LYS A 178 3.59 4.21 18.80
CA LYS A 178 4.61 3.27 19.29
C LYS A 178 5.84 4.03 19.78
N VAL A 179 6.42 3.58 20.89
CA VAL A 179 7.71 4.10 21.37
C VAL A 179 8.80 3.63 20.41
N LEU A 180 9.46 4.60 19.77
CA LEU A 180 10.57 4.37 18.85
C LEU A 180 11.92 4.39 19.57
N ARG A 181 12.02 5.18 20.64
CA ARG A 181 13.23 5.34 21.45
C ARG A 181 12.92 5.95 22.82
N GLU A 182 13.61 5.47 23.85
CA GLU A 182 13.69 6.16 25.14
C GLU A 182 14.87 7.14 25.15
N VAL A 183 14.64 8.32 25.73
CA VAL A 183 15.64 9.36 25.97
C VAL A 183 15.75 9.56 27.48
N LYS A 184 16.87 9.12 28.06
CA LYS A 184 17.16 9.26 29.48
C LYS A 184 17.62 10.69 29.78
N ASN A 185 17.01 11.33 30.78
CA ASN A 185 17.28 12.73 31.13
C ASN A 185 17.62 12.91 32.62
N PRO A 186 18.63 12.24 33.21
CA PRO A 186 18.89 12.37 34.65
C PRO A 186 19.24 13.82 35.03
N PRO A 187 18.70 14.36 36.15
CA PRO A 187 17.86 13.70 37.16
C PRO A 187 16.34 13.70 36.84
N GLN A 188 15.92 14.30 35.73
CA GLN A 188 14.52 14.29 35.30
C GLN A 188 14.06 12.90 34.81
N PRO A 189 12.74 12.64 34.78
CA PRO A 189 12.19 11.44 34.16
C PRO A 189 12.59 11.31 32.68
N SER A 190 12.73 10.06 32.22
CA SER A 190 12.90 9.76 30.80
C SER A 190 11.76 10.32 29.96
N THR A 191 12.08 10.73 28.74
CA THR A 191 11.09 11.07 27.71
C THR A 191 11.15 10.04 26.59
N TYR A 192 10.07 9.90 25.84
CA TYR A 192 9.95 8.90 24.78
C TYR A 192 9.75 9.58 23.43
N LEU A 193 10.46 9.09 22.42
CA LEU A 193 10.16 9.40 21.02
C LEU A 193 9.13 8.40 20.53
N VAL A 194 7.99 8.88 20.03
CA VAL A 194 6.85 8.06 19.65
C VAL A 194 6.46 8.29 18.19
N SER A 195 5.97 7.27 17.50
CA SER A 195 5.42 7.44 16.14
C SER A 195 4.13 8.24 16.15
N LEU A 196 3.97 9.08 15.12
CA LEU A 196 2.79 9.85 14.78
C LEU A 196 2.48 9.61 13.30
N LEU A 197 1.20 9.59 12.90
CA LEU A 197 0.83 9.67 11.48
C LEU A 197 0.78 11.14 11.05
N ALA A 198 1.30 11.47 9.87
CA ALA A 198 1.32 12.84 9.36
C ALA A 198 0.59 12.91 8.01
N ALA A 199 -0.09 14.03 7.78
CA ALA A 199 -0.68 14.30 6.47
C ALA A 199 0.41 14.67 5.45
N ASN A 200 0.18 14.36 4.18
CA ASN A 200 1.15 14.65 3.11
C ASN A 200 1.30 16.16 2.82
N ASP A 201 0.36 16.99 3.26
CA ASP A 201 0.38 18.45 3.15
C ASP A 201 1.00 19.15 4.37
N PHE A 202 1.61 18.38 5.27
CA PHE A 202 2.30 18.87 6.45
C PHE A 202 3.34 19.94 6.08
N ARG A 203 3.24 21.10 6.73
CA ARG A 203 4.12 22.25 6.48
C ARG A 203 4.18 23.17 7.71
N PRO A 204 5.16 24.09 7.81
CA PRO A 204 5.16 25.12 8.84
C PRO A 204 3.82 25.86 8.92
N GLY A 205 3.32 26.08 10.14
CA GLY A 205 1.99 26.67 10.38
C GLY A 205 0.81 25.70 10.18
N HIS A 206 1.04 24.51 9.63
CA HIS A 206 0.03 23.47 9.43
C HIS A 206 0.65 22.08 9.70
N LEU A 207 0.98 21.83 10.97
CA LEU A 207 1.69 20.64 11.45
C LEU A 207 0.74 19.46 11.64
N ASN A 208 -0.03 19.14 10.60
CA ASN A 208 -1.13 18.19 10.66
C ASN A 208 -0.61 16.75 10.91
N SER A 209 -0.77 16.29 12.15
CA SER A 209 -0.37 14.96 12.59
C SER A 209 -1.36 14.41 13.62
N ILE A 210 -1.53 13.10 13.64
CA ILE A 210 -2.47 12.43 14.53
C ILE A 210 -1.73 11.89 15.75
N ILE A 211 -2.10 12.44 16.90
CA ILE A 211 -1.73 11.93 18.22
C ILE A 211 -2.72 10.81 18.55
N GLY A 212 -2.34 9.57 18.28
CA GLY A 212 -3.23 8.43 18.37
C GLY A 212 -2.48 7.10 18.37
N THR A 213 -3.22 6.02 18.53
CA THR A 213 -2.69 4.65 18.61
C THR A 213 -3.42 3.66 17.71
N ARG A 214 -4.44 4.11 16.99
CA ARG A 214 -5.34 3.26 16.18
C ARG A 214 -4.97 3.27 14.71
N GLU A 215 -4.40 4.38 14.24
CA GLU A 215 -4.10 4.58 12.84
C GLU A 215 -2.88 3.76 12.43
N THR A 216 -2.86 3.30 11.18
CA THR A 216 -1.77 2.47 10.66
C THR A 216 -1.23 3.06 9.37
N LEU A 217 0.09 3.21 9.30
CA LEU A 217 0.80 3.46 8.05
C LEU A 217 1.21 2.12 7.44
N ARG A 218 1.03 1.95 6.14
CA ARG A 218 1.46 0.75 5.43
C ARG A 218 2.73 1.04 4.63
N VAL A 219 3.71 0.16 4.71
CA VAL A 219 4.76 0.04 3.68
C VAL A 219 4.36 -1.13 2.80
N ALA A 220 3.66 -0.81 1.72
CA ALA A 220 3.06 -1.73 0.78
C ALA A 220 4.08 -2.22 -0.26
N ILE A 221 3.81 -3.40 -0.84
CA ILE A 221 4.49 -3.86 -2.05
C ILE A 221 3.83 -3.21 -3.27
N GLY A 222 4.57 -2.36 -3.99
CA GLY A 222 4.20 -1.71 -5.23
C GLY A 222 4.25 -2.65 -6.44
N ASP A 223 3.84 -2.18 -7.61
CA ASP A 223 3.55 -3.03 -8.77
C ASP A 223 4.81 -3.60 -9.44
N ASN A 224 5.99 -3.06 -9.13
CA ASN A 224 7.28 -3.61 -9.56
C ASN A 224 8.00 -4.34 -8.41
N GLY A 225 7.31 -4.63 -7.30
CA GLY A 225 7.89 -5.25 -6.11
C GLY A 225 8.63 -4.29 -5.18
N GLU A 226 8.61 -2.98 -5.46
CA GLU A 226 9.20 -1.95 -4.62
C GLU A 226 8.38 -1.70 -3.34
N LEU A 227 9.00 -1.09 -2.32
CA LEU A 227 8.29 -0.71 -1.09
C LEU A 227 7.77 0.71 -1.19
N VAL A 228 6.46 0.90 -0.97
CA VAL A 228 5.76 2.18 -1.12
C VAL A 228 4.95 2.49 0.13
N PHE A 229 5.09 3.71 0.65
CA PHE A 229 4.24 4.16 1.75
C PHE A 229 2.82 4.44 1.26
N ARG A 230 1.85 3.84 1.95
CA ARG A 230 0.42 3.98 1.67
C ARG A 230 -0.35 4.09 2.98
N GLN A 231 -1.39 4.89 2.94
CA GLN A 231 -2.40 4.97 3.98
C GLN A 231 -3.14 3.65 4.04
N HIS A 232 -3.33 3.11 5.25
CA HIS A 232 -4.06 1.86 5.42
C HIS A 232 -5.58 2.06 5.30
N GLU A 233 -6.10 3.08 5.99
CA GLU A 233 -7.53 3.39 6.08
C GLU A 233 -7.74 4.85 5.69
N THR A 234 -8.79 5.15 4.93
CA THR A 234 -9.14 6.54 4.59
C THR A 234 -9.55 7.30 5.85
N ILE A 235 -8.73 8.28 6.21
CA ILE A 235 -8.92 9.16 7.39
C ILE A 235 -9.68 10.42 6.98
N SER A 236 -9.37 10.96 5.81
CA SER A 236 -10.02 12.13 5.21
C SER A 236 -10.09 11.94 3.70
N LEU A 237 -11.13 12.50 3.08
CA LEU A 237 -11.26 12.52 1.62
C LEU A 237 -10.37 13.60 0.97
N GLU A 238 -9.94 14.60 1.75
CA GLU A 238 -9.20 15.76 1.25
C GLU A 238 -7.69 15.62 1.44
N GLN A 239 -7.26 14.70 2.29
CA GLN A 239 -5.85 14.54 2.67
C GLN A 239 -5.41 13.08 2.61
N GLN A 240 -4.18 12.89 2.11
CA GLN A 240 -3.50 11.60 2.12
C GLN A 240 -2.59 11.51 3.35
N TRP A 241 -2.53 10.33 3.95
CA TRP A 241 -1.79 10.06 5.19
C TRP A 241 -0.75 8.96 4.99
N ASN A 242 0.12 9.17 3.98
CA ASN A 242 1.22 8.25 3.63
C ASN A 242 2.55 8.70 4.25
N SER A 243 2.50 9.68 5.16
CA SER A 243 3.66 10.28 5.82
C SER A 243 3.64 9.98 7.31
N TYR A 244 4.77 10.14 7.98
CA TYR A 244 4.85 9.92 9.42
C TYR A 244 5.69 10.99 10.11
N ALA A 245 5.47 11.11 11.41
CA ALA A 245 6.20 12.01 12.27
C ALA A 245 6.64 11.31 13.55
N VAL A 246 7.51 11.97 14.29
CA VAL A 246 7.98 11.54 15.60
C VAL A 246 7.59 12.62 16.60
N GLY A 247 6.83 12.22 17.61
CA GLY A 247 6.49 13.06 18.75
C GLY A 247 7.45 12.83 19.92
N ARG A 248 7.45 13.76 20.87
CA ARG A 248 7.96 13.53 22.23
C ARG A 248 6.79 13.24 23.16
N ALA A 249 6.97 12.31 24.09
CA ALA A 249 6.00 11.99 25.11
C ALA A 249 6.66 11.83 26.48
N SER A 250 5.92 12.13 27.56
CA SER A 250 6.34 11.88 28.95
C SER A 250 6.09 10.45 29.43
N SER A 251 5.38 9.65 28.62
CA SER A 251 4.99 8.27 28.93
C SER A 251 5.10 7.38 27.70
N THR A 252 5.20 6.07 27.92
CA THR A 252 5.12 5.05 26.87
C THR A 252 3.70 4.88 26.32
N LYS A 253 2.69 5.39 27.03
CA LYS A 253 1.31 5.45 26.56
C LYS A 253 1.02 6.84 26.00
N LEU A 254 0.94 6.95 24.68
CA LEU A 254 0.64 8.20 24.00
C LEU A 254 -0.83 8.59 24.20
N SER A 255 -1.05 9.81 24.67
CA SER A 255 -2.31 10.53 24.71
C SER A 255 -2.03 12.03 24.53
N LEU A 256 -3.08 12.85 24.45
CA LEU A 256 -2.92 14.30 24.43
C LEU A 256 -2.21 14.81 25.69
N ASP A 257 -2.49 14.21 26.86
CA ASP A 257 -1.89 14.63 28.15
C ASP A 257 -0.41 14.26 28.26
N THR A 258 0.02 13.19 27.60
CA THR A 258 1.42 12.74 27.65
C THR A 258 2.25 13.32 26.51
N TYR A 259 1.63 13.98 25.53
CA TYR A 259 2.31 14.54 24.38
C TYR A 259 3.05 15.84 24.72
N LEU A 260 4.34 15.89 24.37
CA LEU A 260 5.25 17.00 24.67
C LEU A 260 5.65 17.80 23.41
N GLY A 261 5.01 17.54 22.27
CA GLY A 261 5.27 18.24 21.02
C GLY A 261 6.12 17.46 20.01
N LEU A 262 6.24 18.04 18.82
CA LEU A 262 6.85 17.40 17.66
C LEU A 262 8.39 17.32 17.77
N PHE A 263 8.94 16.14 17.50
CA PHE A 263 10.38 15.91 17.32
C PHE A 263 10.81 16.17 15.89
N THR A 264 10.27 15.42 14.92
CA THR A 264 10.55 15.56 13.49
C THR A 264 9.39 15.01 12.66
N ALA A 265 9.41 15.24 11.35
CA ALA A 265 8.47 14.66 10.39
C ALA A 265 9.18 14.18 9.11
N PHE A 266 8.63 13.15 8.47
CA PHE A 266 9.09 12.59 7.21
C PHE A 266 7.90 12.58 6.24
N ILE A 267 7.86 13.60 5.39
CA ILE A 267 6.72 13.89 4.51
C ILE A 267 7.01 13.37 3.11
N ASN A 268 6.01 12.69 2.53
CA ASN A 268 6.09 11.96 1.27
C ASN A 268 7.33 11.05 1.19
N PRO A 269 7.56 10.17 2.18
CA PRO A 269 8.75 9.34 2.20
C PRO A 269 8.73 8.32 1.05
N THR A 270 9.92 8.03 0.51
CA THR A 270 10.14 6.99 -0.49
C THR A 270 11.32 6.13 -0.07
N LEU A 271 11.32 4.85 -0.43
CA LEU A 271 12.41 3.92 -0.13
C LEU A 271 13.08 3.45 -1.41
N THR A 272 14.41 3.52 -1.44
CA THR A 272 15.25 2.93 -2.49
C THR A 272 16.13 1.85 -1.87
N TYR A 273 16.03 0.61 -2.35
CA TYR A 273 16.87 -0.48 -1.86
C TYR A 273 18.36 -0.19 -2.10
N LEU A 274 19.19 -0.39 -1.07
CA LEU A 274 20.64 -0.25 -1.15
C LEU A 274 21.28 -1.64 -1.18
N PRO A 275 21.63 -2.17 -2.36
CA PRO A 275 22.36 -3.43 -2.43
C PRO A 275 23.72 -3.26 -1.73
N HIS A 276 23.99 -4.13 -0.74
CA HIS A 276 25.25 -4.21 0.02
C HIS A 276 25.54 -3.13 1.08
N GLY A 277 24.53 -2.44 1.61
CA GLY A 277 24.72 -1.63 2.84
C GLY A 277 25.69 -0.45 2.68
N ALA A 278 25.69 0.21 1.53
CA ALA A 278 26.56 1.37 1.29
C ALA A 278 26.25 2.50 2.29
N ALA A 279 27.16 2.68 3.25
CA ALA A 279 27.14 3.77 4.22
C ALA A 279 27.05 5.11 3.49
N THR A 280 25.95 5.84 3.68
CA THR A 280 25.89 7.23 3.23
C THR A 280 26.42 8.12 4.33
N ARG A 281 27.68 8.51 4.15
CA ARG A 281 28.31 9.63 4.85
C ARG A 281 27.39 10.87 4.69
N PRO A 282 27.08 11.63 5.76
CA PRO A 282 26.28 12.84 5.62
C PRO A 282 26.97 13.80 4.66
N ALA A 283 26.19 14.38 3.74
CA ALA A 283 26.65 15.43 2.85
C ALA A 283 27.25 16.54 3.70
N THR A 284 28.57 16.70 3.59
CA THR A 284 29.29 17.76 4.28
C THR A 284 28.78 19.07 3.72
N VAL A 285 28.23 19.93 4.60
CA VAL A 285 27.87 21.30 4.26
C VAL A 285 29.10 21.94 3.63
N ARG A 286 29.04 22.25 2.32
CA ARG A 286 30.01 23.14 1.69
C ARG A 286 29.83 24.50 2.34
N SER A 287 30.69 24.85 3.29
CA SER A 287 30.86 26.24 3.68
C SER A 287 31.43 26.98 2.48
N SER A 288 30.62 27.84 1.88
CA SER A 288 31.12 28.84 0.95
C SER A 288 31.91 29.85 1.77
N ARG A 289 33.23 29.84 1.65
CA ARG A 289 34.06 31.00 2.04
C ARG A 289 33.68 32.18 1.14
N ARG A 290 33.23 33.27 1.75
CA ARG A 290 33.66 34.64 1.45
C ARG A 290 33.81 35.37 2.77
#